data_AF-A0A0S8CNN0-F1
#
_entry.id   AF-A0A0S8CNN0-F1
#
_cell.length_a   1.000
_cell.length_b   1.000
_cell.length_c   1.000
_cell.angle_alpha   90.00
_cell.angle_beta   90.00
_cell.angle_gamma   90.00
#
_symmetry.space_group_name_H-M   'P 1'
#
loop_
_entity.id
_entity.type
_entity.pdbx_description
1 polymer ?
#
loop_
_entity_poly.entity_id
_entity_poly.type
_entity_poly.pdbx_seq_one_letter_code
_entity_poly.pdbx_strand_id
1 'polypeptide(L)'
;MTAKKSHVQRLLKCKPGSLLFMIVMLAGFSCSGCQKFSSLFIGVKSIDAEQLHETLEKGSKPLIMDIREKTKCQGGHIAGSICLNEASIAGYLSQYPRPKGHQIIILCEDGWTSQITTATVMGQGYENVYSLHGGMQSWESQGYPLEVGPAIVVDPRQLEVPVVEISILSQFAMTTAAFIVKPIYILLSFFIIVILWRRKERDFLLLRNAMILFFIGENACSANYLLSANSSKSLEFIHGLGMVGMYLFLAWALVVFFDERIFNYSNFQKHCLFQKLCNRCWKHEDVRCGLHRIARYAVPALAFFALVPLTMPLRPFEIIMPVFSSNVLWLKDFWNLFFEFRVYPILGAFCLLVAFTILGKGKDGFIKSQRPFFL
;
A
#
# COMPACT_ATOMS: atom_id res chain seq x y z
N MET A 1 -46.04 20.29 36.97
CA MET A 1 -45.81 18.96 36.38
C MET A 1 -44.66 19.05 35.42
N THR A 2 -43.58 18.37 35.77
CA THR A 2 -42.23 18.47 35.24
C THR A 2 -41.95 17.42 34.16
N ALA A 3 -41.19 17.84 33.15
CA ALA A 3 -40.17 17.12 32.38
C ALA A 3 -40.40 15.66 31.90
N LYS A 4 -40.47 15.48 30.56
CA LYS A 4 -39.55 14.60 29.81
C LYS A 4 -39.61 14.84 28.30
N LYS A 5 -38.76 15.74 27.81
CA LYS A 5 -38.24 15.74 26.43
C LYS A 5 -36.78 15.27 26.51
N SER A 6 -36.44 14.11 25.96
CA SER A 6 -35.14 13.79 25.34
C SER A 6 -34.93 12.28 25.26
N HIS A 7 -34.71 11.77 24.04
CA HIS A 7 -33.68 10.75 23.76
C HIS A 7 -33.46 10.50 22.26
N VAL A 8 -34.41 10.86 21.39
CA VAL A 8 -34.32 10.57 19.94
C VAL A 8 -33.65 11.71 19.12
N GLN A 9 -33.57 12.94 19.66
CA GLN A 9 -32.95 14.09 18.98
C GLN A 9 -31.43 14.25 19.18
N ARG A 10 -30.73 13.30 19.83
CA ARG A 10 -29.26 13.38 20.03
C ARG A 10 -28.41 12.55 19.06
N LEU A 11 -29.01 11.71 18.19
CA LEU A 11 -28.24 10.86 17.26
C LEU A 11 -27.95 11.50 15.89
N LEU A 12 -28.37 12.76 15.65
CA LEU A 12 -28.19 13.47 14.37
C LEU A 12 -27.31 14.74 14.51
N LYS A 13 -26.22 14.64 15.27
CA LYS A 13 -25.14 15.65 15.27
C LYS A 13 -23.77 15.00 15.02
N CYS A 14 -23.65 14.19 13.97
CA CYS A 14 -22.33 13.92 13.40
C CYS A 14 -22.02 14.99 12.35
N LYS A 15 -20.96 15.77 12.60
CA LYS A 15 -20.45 16.79 11.68
C LYS A 15 -20.15 16.16 10.30
N PRO A 16 -20.35 16.90 9.19
CA PRO A 16 -20.19 16.40 7.82
C PRO A 16 -18.78 15.88 7.46
N GLY A 17 -17.77 16.06 8.34
CA GLY A 17 -16.44 15.47 8.18
C GLY A 17 -16.36 13.96 8.45
N SER A 18 -17.33 13.36 9.17
CA SER A 18 -17.27 11.94 9.58
C SER A 18 -17.65 10.96 8.46
N LEU A 19 -18.51 11.36 7.51
CA LEU A 19 -18.91 10.49 6.40
C LEU A 19 -17.83 10.43 5.30
N LEU A 20 -17.11 11.55 5.09
CA LEU A 20 -15.95 11.61 4.20
C LEU A 20 -14.79 10.76 4.74
N PHE A 21 -14.61 10.75 6.07
CA PHE A 21 -13.61 9.91 6.74
C PHE A 21 -13.90 8.41 6.60
N MET A 22 -15.19 8.01 6.59
CA MET A 22 -15.57 6.61 6.36
C MET A 22 -15.36 6.16 4.90
N ILE A 23 -15.55 7.05 3.93
CA ILE A 23 -15.33 6.74 2.51
C ILE A 23 -13.83 6.63 2.19
N VAL A 24 -12.98 7.42 2.85
CA VAL A 24 -11.51 7.33 2.75
C VAL A 24 -10.98 6.04 3.41
N MET A 25 -11.59 5.59 4.52
CA MET A 25 -11.22 4.34 5.18
C MET A 25 -11.57 3.08 4.36
N LEU A 26 -12.68 3.09 3.59
CA LEU A 26 -13.06 1.98 2.72
C LEU A 26 -12.16 1.84 1.47
N ALA A 27 -11.48 2.92 1.06
CA ALA A 27 -10.46 2.88 0.00
C ALA A 27 -9.05 2.52 0.53
N GLY A 28 -8.87 2.38 1.84
CA GLY A 28 -7.55 2.23 2.47
C GLY A 28 -7.14 0.80 2.85
N PHE A 29 -7.99 -0.21 2.68
CA PHE A 29 -7.76 -1.52 3.32
C PHE A 29 -6.82 -2.50 2.60
N SER A 30 -5.99 -2.04 1.67
CA SER A 30 -4.91 -2.87 1.10
C SER A 30 -3.50 -2.27 1.27
N CYS A 31 -3.35 -1.13 1.94
CA CYS A 31 -2.05 -0.47 1.96
C CYS A 31 -1.27 -0.78 3.24
N SER A 32 -0.37 -1.77 3.17
CA SER A 32 0.77 -1.97 4.08
C SER A 32 1.72 -0.75 4.16
N GLY A 33 1.38 0.39 3.53
CA GLY A 33 2.20 1.61 3.47
C GLY A 33 2.05 2.56 4.65
N CYS A 34 1.14 2.32 5.61
CA CYS A 34 0.90 3.28 6.70
C CYS A 34 2.01 3.31 7.77
N GLN A 35 2.88 2.30 7.85
CA GLN A 35 3.99 2.31 8.83
C GLN A 35 5.19 3.20 8.44
N LYS A 36 5.36 3.55 7.15
CA LYS A 36 6.53 4.33 6.71
C LYS A 36 6.35 5.86 6.78
N PHE A 37 5.17 6.36 7.15
CA PHE A 37 4.97 7.81 7.24
C PHE A 37 5.61 8.43 8.50
N SER A 38 5.93 7.65 9.53
CA SER A 38 6.58 8.19 10.74
C SER A 38 8.09 8.42 10.57
N SER A 39 8.76 7.72 9.66
CA SER A 39 10.22 7.85 9.48
C SER A 39 10.65 9.15 8.81
N LEU A 40 9.73 9.91 8.20
CA LEU A 40 10.02 11.23 7.64
C LEU A 40 10.25 12.33 8.68
N PHE A 41 9.91 12.09 9.96
CA PHE A 41 10.07 13.06 11.06
C PHE A 41 11.08 12.61 12.13
N ILE A 42 11.75 11.47 11.94
CA ILE A 42 12.82 11.04 12.84
C ILE A 42 14.09 11.74 12.40
N GLY A 43 14.61 12.64 13.25
CA GLY A 43 15.92 13.24 13.04
C GLY A 43 16.99 12.15 13.00
N VAL A 44 17.50 11.86 11.80
CA VAL A 44 18.54 10.84 11.59
C VAL A 44 19.85 11.36 12.18
N LYS A 45 20.45 10.61 13.09
CA LYS A 45 21.78 10.93 13.60
C LYS A 45 22.81 10.60 12.52
N SER A 46 23.74 11.50 12.28
CA SER A 46 24.89 11.29 11.39
C SER A 46 26.19 11.38 12.17
N ILE A 47 27.22 10.72 11.66
CA ILE A 47 28.60 10.81 12.14
C ILE A 47 29.49 11.12 10.94
N ASP A 48 30.43 12.04 11.10
CA ASP A 48 31.38 12.37 10.04
C ASP A 48 32.54 11.35 10.00
N ALA A 49 33.21 11.23 8.86
CA ALA A 49 34.30 10.27 8.69
C ALA A 49 35.44 10.52 9.69
N GLU A 50 35.77 11.79 9.96
CA GLU A 50 36.76 12.19 10.97
C GLU A 50 36.37 11.70 12.38
N GLN A 51 35.12 11.93 12.79
CA GLN A 51 34.62 11.50 14.08
C GLN A 51 34.61 9.97 14.22
N LEU A 52 34.23 9.26 13.15
CA LEU A 52 34.27 7.81 13.14
C LEU A 52 35.71 7.30 13.23
N HIS A 53 36.64 7.90 12.47
CA HIS A 53 38.05 7.53 12.50
C HIS A 53 38.65 7.73 13.90
N GLU A 54 38.43 8.88 14.53
CA GLU A 54 38.85 9.11 15.92
C GLU A 54 38.24 8.10 16.90
N THR A 55 36.99 7.72 16.69
CA THR A 55 36.29 6.75 17.55
C THR A 55 36.95 5.37 17.48
N LEU A 56 37.37 4.96 16.28
CA LEU A 56 38.10 3.71 16.04
C LEU A 56 39.52 3.76 16.61
N GLU A 57 40.25 4.87 16.43
CA GLU A 57 41.60 5.07 16.98
C GLU A 57 41.61 5.05 18.52
N LYS A 58 40.55 5.58 19.15
CA LYS A 58 40.35 5.51 20.61
C LYS A 58 40.01 4.08 21.11
N GLY A 59 39.97 3.09 20.22
CA GLY A 59 39.73 1.68 20.53
C GLY A 59 38.26 1.32 20.69
N SER A 60 37.33 2.21 20.35
CA SER A 60 35.90 1.88 20.35
C SER A 60 35.59 0.91 19.20
N LYS A 61 34.69 -0.04 19.44
CA LYS A 61 34.31 -1.06 18.46
C LYS A 61 32.81 -0.95 18.16
N PRO A 62 32.36 0.08 17.41
CA PRO A 62 30.99 0.16 16.96
C PRO A 62 30.68 -0.98 15.98
N LEU A 63 29.41 -1.35 15.86
CA LEU A 63 28.94 -2.22 14.78
C LEU A 63 28.86 -1.40 13.49
N ILE A 64 29.78 -1.64 12.55
CA ILE A 64 29.77 -0.99 11.24
C ILE A 64 29.09 -1.92 10.23
N MET A 65 27.99 -1.45 9.64
CA MET A 65 27.23 -2.16 8.61
C MET A 65 27.39 -1.43 7.28
N ASP A 66 28.12 -2.06 6.35
CA ASP A 66 28.30 -1.60 4.98
C ASP A 66 27.21 -2.20 4.10
N ILE A 67 26.29 -1.34 3.62
CA ILE A 67 25.17 -1.73 2.76
C ILE A 67 25.43 -1.65 1.27
N ARG A 68 26.70 -1.45 0.87
CA ARG A 68 27.11 -1.48 -0.54
C ARG A 68 27.07 -2.92 -1.08
N GLU A 69 27.18 -3.02 -2.39
CA GLU A 69 27.32 -4.32 -3.04
C GLU A 69 28.54 -5.08 -2.52
N LYS A 70 28.40 -6.42 -2.40
CA LYS A 70 29.46 -7.30 -1.87
C LYS A 70 30.82 -7.07 -2.55
N THR A 71 30.85 -6.92 -3.87
CA THR A 71 32.06 -6.69 -4.66
C THR A 71 32.75 -5.38 -4.29
N LYS A 72 31.97 -4.31 -4.06
CA LYS A 72 32.49 -3.01 -3.62
C LYS A 72 33.07 -3.09 -2.21
N CYS A 73 32.33 -3.70 -1.29
CA CYS A 73 32.78 -3.86 0.09
C CYS A 73 34.07 -4.71 0.17
N GLN A 74 34.15 -5.80 -0.61
CA GLN A 74 35.37 -6.62 -0.71
C GLN A 74 36.55 -5.88 -1.35
N GLY A 75 36.29 -4.91 -2.23
CA GLY A 75 37.31 -4.07 -2.86
C GLY A 75 37.91 -3.00 -1.92
N GLY A 76 37.27 -2.73 -0.79
CA GLY A 76 37.75 -1.79 0.22
C GLY A 76 36.63 -1.43 1.20
N HIS A 77 36.84 -1.68 2.49
CA HIS A 77 35.88 -1.36 3.55
C HIS A 77 36.58 -0.87 4.83
N ILE A 78 35.82 -0.23 5.72
CA ILE A 78 36.34 0.17 7.04
C ILE A 78 36.61 -1.09 7.86
N ALA A 79 37.73 -1.15 8.58
CA ALA A 79 38.10 -2.30 9.38
C ALA A 79 36.98 -2.74 10.34
N GLY A 80 36.69 -4.04 10.36
CA GLY A 80 35.61 -4.60 11.18
C GLY A 80 34.19 -4.37 10.65
N SER A 81 34.03 -3.85 9.42
CA SER A 81 32.72 -3.74 8.78
C SER A 81 32.11 -5.10 8.45
N ILE A 82 30.80 -5.18 8.60
CA ILE A 82 29.99 -6.28 8.12
C ILE A 82 29.36 -5.84 6.81
N CYS A 83 29.65 -6.58 5.73
CA CYS A 83 29.07 -6.32 4.42
C CYS A 83 27.75 -7.08 4.32
N LEU A 84 26.62 -6.38 4.28
CA LEU A 84 25.32 -6.99 4.09
C LEU A 84 24.41 -6.09 3.27
N ASN A 85 23.53 -6.65 2.47
CA ASN A 85 22.56 -5.84 1.74
C ASN A 85 21.63 -5.10 2.72
N GLU A 86 21.15 -3.92 2.35
CA GLU A 86 20.18 -3.14 3.14
C GLU A 86 18.97 -3.98 3.59
N ALA A 87 18.48 -4.87 2.70
CA ALA A 87 17.36 -5.76 3.01
C ALA A 87 17.66 -6.76 4.13
N SER A 88 18.93 -7.07 4.36
CA SER A 88 19.40 -8.05 5.35
C SER A 88 19.63 -7.45 6.73
N ILE A 89 19.63 -6.13 6.89
CA ILE A 89 19.91 -5.48 8.19
C ILE A 89 18.93 -5.91 9.26
N ALA A 90 17.63 -5.88 8.95
CA ALA A 90 16.60 -6.24 9.93
C ALA A 90 16.76 -7.68 10.43
N GLY A 91 17.05 -8.62 9.51
CA GLY A 91 17.32 -10.02 9.85
C GLY A 91 18.60 -10.17 10.67
N TYR A 92 19.68 -9.50 10.26
CA TYR A 92 20.96 -9.55 10.98
C TYR A 92 20.84 -9.03 12.41
N LEU A 93 20.20 -7.88 12.59
CA LEU A 93 20.00 -7.28 13.92
C LEU A 93 19.05 -8.09 14.80
N SER A 94 18.07 -8.78 14.20
CA SER A 94 17.20 -9.70 14.91
C SER A 94 17.94 -10.95 15.39
N GLN A 95 18.81 -11.52 14.55
CA GLN A 95 19.55 -12.75 14.87
C GLN A 95 20.74 -12.48 15.81
N TYR A 96 21.37 -11.31 15.68
CA TYR A 96 22.53 -10.89 16.48
C TYR A 96 22.21 -9.60 17.26
N PRO A 97 21.30 -9.66 18.25
CA PRO A 97 20.88 -8.49 19.01
C PRO A 97 22.08 -7.90 19.75
N ARG A 98 22.18 -6.56 19.74
CA ARG A 98 23.24 -5.82 20.44
C ARG A 98 22.72 -5.26 21.76
N PRO A 99 23.60 -5.11 22.77
CA PRO A 99 23.23 -4.45 24.02
C PRO A 99 22.62 -3.07 23.76
N LYS A 100 21.64 -2.67 24.57
CA LYS A 100 21.05 -1.33 24.49
C LYS A 100 22.16 -0.28 24.60
N GLY A 101 22.13 0.69 23.69
CA GLY A 101 23.15 1.75 23.61
C GLY A 101 24.43 1.39 22.86
N HIS A 102 24.60 0.15 22.39
CA HIS A 102 25.72 -0.18 21.50
C HIS A 102 25.64 0.65 20.21
N GLN A 103 26.74 1.27 19.82
CA GLN A 103 26.77 2.17 18.67
C GLN A 103 26.72 1.36 17.38
N ILE A 104 25.79 1.74 16.51
CA ILE A 104 25.59 1.15 15.18
C ILE A 104 25.87 2.23 14.14
N ILE A 105 26.76 1.95 13.20
CA ILE A 105 27.10 2.82 12.07
C ILE A 105 26.59 2.12 10.81
N ILE A 106 25.74 2.78 10.03
CA ILE A 106 25.30 2.29 8.72
C ILE A 106 25.93 3.18 7.66
N LEU A 107 26.56 2.58 6.67
CA LEU A 107 27.20 3.32 5.57
C LEU A 107 26.83 2.72 4.21
N CYS A 108 26.76 3.59 3.23
CA CYS A 108 26.61 3.24 1.82
C CYS A 108 27.69 3.96 1.00
N GLU A 109 27.52 4.06 -0.31
CA GLU A 109 28.49 4.72 -1.18
C GLU A 109 28.64 6.23 -0.88
N ASP A 110 27.52 6.95 -0.86
CA ASP A 110 27.44 8.43 -0.85
C ASP A 110 26.72 8.99 0.39
N GLY A 111 26.22 8.12 1.26
CA GLY A 111 25.52 8.49 2.49
C GLY A 111 24.00 8.68 2.34
N TRP A 112 23.43 8.60 1.14
CA TRP A 112 22.00 8.81 0.92
C TRP A 112 21.16 7.62 1.40
N THR A 113 21.48 6.42 0.90
CA THR A 113 20.72 5.21 1.25
C THR A 113 20.84 4.90 2.73
N SER A 114 22.04 5.03 3.30
CA SER A 114 22.29 4.75 4.72
C SER A 114 21.50 5.66 5.65
N GLN A 115 21.19 6.91 5.28
CA GLN A 115 20.32 7.77 6.09
C GLN A 115 18.89 7.23 6.21
N ILE A 116 18.31 6.77 5.09
CA ILE A 116 16.97 6.19 5.05
C ILE A 116 16.93 4.89 5.86
N THR A 117 17.97 4.07 5.70
CA THR A 117 18.12 2.83 6.43
C THR A 117 18.27 3.08 7.94
N THR A 118 19.08 4.07 8.36
CA THR A 118 19.22 4.46 9.76
C THR A 118 17.89 4.89 10.37
N ALA A 119 17.09 5.71 9.66
CA ALA A 119 15.74 6.07 10.13
C ALA A 119 14.85 4.84 10.34
N THR A 120 14.97 3.85 9.45
CA THR A 120 14.21 2.59 9.53
C THR A 120 14.62 1.77 10.75
N VAL A 121 15.93 1.63 10.99
CA VAL A 121 16.46 0.88 12.15
C VAL A 121 16.15 1.60 13.46
N MET A 122 16.19 2.94 13.50
CA MET A 122 15.72 3.72 14.65
C MET A 122 14.24 3.48 14.95
N GLY A 123 13.40 3.40 13.91
CA GLY A 123 11.98 3.06 14.03
C GLY A 123 11.72 1.66 14.62
N GLN A 124 12.71 0.77 14.60
CA GLN A 124 12.66 -0.56 15.22
C GLN A 124 13.09 -0.56 16.70
N GLY A 125 13.41 0.61 17.28
CA GLY A 125 13.76 0.76 18.70
C GLY A 125 15.26 0.81 19.01
N TYR A 126 16.12 0.89 18.00
CA TYR A 126 17.55 1.12 18.19
C TYR A 126 17.86 2.61 18.37
N GLU A 127 18.39 3.01 19.53
CA GLU A 127 18.54 4.42 19.90
C GLU A 127 19.89 5.05 19.47
N ASN A 128 20.93 4.22 19.30
CA ASN A 128 22.31 4.65 19.05
C ASN A 128 22.79 4.28 17.63
N VAL A 129 21.96 4.59 16.63
CA VAL A 129 22.22 4.32 15.20
C VAL A 129 22.60 5.62 14.49
N TYR A 130 23.68 5.59 13.71
CA TYR A 130 24.20 6.71 12.94
C TYR A 130 24.37 6.32 11.47
N SER A 131 24.11 7.26 10.57
CA SER A 131 24.57 7.17 9.18
C SER A 131 25.95 7.83 9.03
N LEU A 132 26.87 7.21 8.29
CA LEU A 132 28.13 7.86 7.91
C LEU A 132 27.86 8.98 6.90
N HIS A 133 28.19 10.22 7.25
CA HIS A 133 28.01 11.37 6.38
C HIS A 133 28.94 11.31 5.16
N GLY A 134 28.37 11.45 3.96
CA GLY A 134 29.07 11.29 2.69
C GLY A 134 29.50 9.86 2.36
N GLY A 135 29.06 8.86 3.15
CA GLY A 135 29.29 7.44 2.91
C GLY A 135 30.77 7.05 2.83
N MET A 136 31.03 5.97 2.10
CA MET A 136 32.38 5.47 1.90
C MET A 136 33.26 6.45 1.11
N GLN A 137 32.67 7.23 0.18
CA GLN A 137 33.41 8.23 -0.58
C GLN A 137 34.06 9.29 0.32
N SER A 138 33.35 9.73 1.36
CA SER A 138 33.88 10.66 2.36
C SER A 138 35.07 10.06 3.11
N TRP A 139 34.96 8.80 3.53
CA TRP A 139 36.04 8.07 4.20
C TRP A 139 37.29 7.95 3.32
N GLU A 140 37.11 7.54 2.06
CA GLU A 140 38.20 7.40 1.08
C GLU A 140 38.84 8.75 0.74
N SER A 141 38.04 9.82 0.59
CA SER A 141 38.54 11.15 0.27
C SER A 141 39.45 11.74 1.34
N GLN A 142 39.27 11.32 2.59
CA GLN A 142 40.10 11.73 3.72
C GLN A 142 41.35 10.84 3.90
N GLY A 143 41.52 9.83 3.05
CA GLY A 143 42.69 8.94 3.06
C GLY A 143 42.73 7.99 4.26
N TYR A 144 41.58 7.70 4.88
CA TYR A 144 41.53 6.81 6.03
C TYR A 144 41.75 5.34 5.66
N PRO A 145 42.24 4.51 6.60
CA PRO A 145 42.59 3.12 6.31
C PRO A 145 41.42 2.29 5.77
N LEU A 146 41.73 1.39 4.84
CA LEU A 146 40.81 0.43 4.25
C LEU A 146 41.35 -0.99 4.43
N GLU A 147 40.47 -1.92 4.74
CA GLU A 147 40.73 -3.35 4.62
C GLU A 147 40.26 -3.85 3.25
N VAL A 148 41.10 -4.66 2.60
CA VAL A 148 40.81 -5.32 1.32
C VAL A 148 40.90 -6.83 1.55
N GLY A 149 39.89 -7.58 1.11
CA GLY A 149 39.87 -9.03 1.28
C GLY A 149 38.54 -9.58 1.76
N PRO A 150 38.52 -10.78 2.38
CA PRO A 150 37.28 -11.42 2.80
C PRO A 150 36.68 -10.67 4.00
N ALA A 151 35.89 -9.65 3.70
CA ALA A 151 35.03 -9.01 4.68
C ALA A 151 34.05 -10.04 5.28
N ILE A 152 33.49 -9.75 6.46
CA ILE A 152 32.38 -10.52 7.02
C ILE A 152 31.17 -10.29 6.11
N VAL A 153 31.02 -11.14 5.10
CA VAL A 153 29.90 -11.11 4.17
C VAL A 153 28.82 -12.01 4.73
N VAL A 154 27.69 -11.40 5.09
CA VAL A 154 26.50 -12.16 5.47
C VAL A 154 25.71 -12.48 4.21
N ASP A 155 25.64 -13.76 3.83
CA ASP A 155 24.76 -14.18 2.74
C ASP A 155 23.30 -14.03 3.20
N PRO A 156 22.45 -13.27 2.48
CA PRO A 156 21.02 -13.15 2.79
C PRO A 156 20.30 -14.50 2.91
N ARG A 157 20.78 -15.55 2.24
CA ARG A 157 20.22 -16.91 2.31
C ARG A 157 20.59 -17.68 3.58
N GLN A 158 21.61 -17.22 4.30
CA GLN A 158 22.06 -17.80 5.57
C GLN A 158 21.46 -17.09 6.79
N LEU A 159 20.86 -15.92 6.59
CA LEU A 159 20.10 -15.24 7.63
C LEU A 159 18.75 -15.94 7.80
N GLU A 160 18.40 -16.22 9.05
CA GLU A 160 17.04 -16.63 9.40
C GLU A 160 16.05 -15.55 8.97
N VAL A 161 14.90 -15.97 8.43
CA VAL A 161 13.87 -15.03 7.94
C VAL A 161 13.50 -14.07 9.08
N PRO A 162 13.59 -12.74 8.85
CA PRO A 162 13.35 -11.76 9.89
C PRO A 162 11.96 -11.91 10.50
N VAL A 163 11.90 -12.01 11.83
CA VAL A 163 10.66 -12.01 12.60
C VAL A 163 10.31 -10.56 12.92
N VAL A 164 9.21 -10.07 12.33
CA VAL A 164 8.72 -8.71 12.55
C VAL A 164 7.60 -8.75 13.57
N GLU A 165 7.89 -8.35 14.81
CA GLU A 165 6.86 -8.21 15.83
C GLU A 165 5.89 -7.08 15.47
N ILE A 166 4.60 -7.39 15.52
CA ILE A 166 3.52 -6.43 15.27
C ILE A 166 2.73 -6.18 16.54
N SER A 167 2.22 -4.95 16.69
CA SER A 167 1.47 -4.54 17.88
C SER A 167 0.26 -5.45 18.12
N ILE A 168 -0.13 -5.60 19.39
CA ILE A 168 -1.32 -6.38 19.79
C ILE A 168 -2.57 -5.90 19.02
N LEU A 169 -2.71 -4.59 18.80
CA LEU A 169 -3.81 -4.03 18.03
C LEU A 169 -3.80 -4.49 16.57
N SER A 170 -2.61 -4.52 15.95
CA SER A 170 -2.43 -5.03 14.59
C SER A 170 -2.76 -6.52 14.51
N GLN A 171 -2.35 -7.31 15.50
CA GLN A 171 -2.71 -8.73 15.59
C GLN A 171 -4.23 -8.91 15.69
N PHE A 172 -4.91 -8.14 16.55
CA PHE A 172 -6.37 -8.18 16.63
C PHE A 172 -7.05 -7.78 15.33
N ALA A 173 -6.56 -6.75 14.65
CA ALA A 173 -7.08 -6.29 13.37
C ALA A 173 -6.96 -7.38 12.30
N MET A 174 -5.80 -8.03 12.20
CA MET A 174 -5.58 -9.14 11.25
C MET A 174 -6.49 -10.33 11.55
N THR A 175 -6.58 -10.75 12.81
CA THR A 175 -7.44 -11.86 13.23
C THR A 175 -8.92 -11.55 12.99
N THR A 176 -9.36 -10.33 13.29
CA THR A 176 -10.74 -9.89 13.05
C THR A 176 -11.04 -9.83 11.55
N ALA A 177 -10.10 -9.33 10.74
CA ALA A 177 -10.25 -9.31 9.30
C ALA A 177 -10.41 -10.72 8.73
N ALA A 178 -9.57 -11.67 9.17
CA ALA A 178 -9.55 -13.04 8.69
C ALA A 178 -10.77 -13.87 9.17
N PHE A 179 -11.15 -13.77 10.44
CA PHE A 179 -12.14 -14.67 11.06
C PHE A 179 -13.53 -14.07 11.23
N ILE A 180 -13.69 -12.74 11.09
CA ILE A 180 -14.99 -12.07 11.25
C ILE A 180 -15.39 -11.39 9.94
N VAL A 181 -14.59 -10.43 9.48
CA VAL A 181 -14.93 -9.61 8.32
C VAL A 181 -15.05 -10.48 7.07
N LYS A 182 -14.08 -11.37 6.85
CA LYS A 182 -14.03 -12.24 5.68
C LYS A 182 -15.21 -13.21 5.56
N PRO A 183 -15.54 -14.02 6.59
CA PRO A 183 -16.74 -14.83 6.55
C PRO A 183 -18.03 -14.03 6.31
N ILE A 184 -18.16 -12.85 6.94
CA ILE A 184 -19.35 -12.01 6.79
C ILE A 184 -19.52 -11.55 5.34
N TYR A 185 -18.47 -11.02 4.71
CA TYR A 185 -18.62 -10.55 3.32
C TYR A 185 -18.80 -11.71 2.34
N ILE A 186 -18.26 -12.90 2.61
CA ILE A 186 -18.45 -14.09 1.77
C ILE A 186 -19.92 -14.49 1.82
N LEU A 187 -20.51 -14.57 3.01
CA LEU A 187 -21.93 -14.86 3.20
C LEU A 187 -22.83 -13.79 2.58
N LEU A 188 -22.48 -12.51 2.76
CA LEU A 188 -23.21 -11.39 2.15
C LEU A 188 -23.19 -11.50 0.62
N SER A 189 -22.02 -11.77 0.03
CA SER A 189 -21.89 -11.93 -1.41
C SER A 189 -22.76 -13.08 -1.92
N PHE A 190 -22.78 -14.23 -1.23
CA PHE A 190 -23.64 -15.35 -1.55
C PHE A 190 -25.13 -14.97 -1.49
N PHE A 191 -25.55 -14.27 -0.45
CA PHE A 191 -26.92 -13.82 -0.30
C PHE A 191 -27.34 -12.85 -1.42
N ILE A 192 -26.45 -11.92 -1.80
CA ILE A 192 -26.69 -11.02 -2.93
C ILE A 192 -26.83 -11.82 -4.24
N ILE A 193 -25.99 -12.83 -4.47
CA ILE A 193 -26.10 -13.71 -5.65
C ILE A 193 -27.48 -14.36 -5.70
N VAL A 194 -27.96 -14.92 -4.58
CA VAL A 194 -29.27 -15.57 -4.48
C VAL A 194 -30.41 -14.59 -4.76
N ILE A 195 -30.38 -13.41 -4.14
CA ILE A 195 -31.40 -12.36 -4.37
C ILE A 195 -31.44 -11.93 -5.84
N LEU A 196 -30.27 -11.73 -6.45
CA LEU A 196 -30.15 -11.23 -7.82
C LEU A 196 -30.31 -12.33 -8.88
N TRP A 197 -30.40 -13.60 -8.50
CA TRP A 197 -30.39 -14.73 -9.42
C TRP A 197 -31.44 -14.62 -10.54
N ARG A 198 -32.65 -14.16 -10.19
CA ARG A 198 -33.77 -14.01 -11.12
C ARG A 198 -33.92 -12.61 -11.74
N ARG A 199 -33.06 -11.65 -11.37
CA ARG A 199 -33.11 -10.28 -11.94
C ARG A 199 -32.41 -10.27 -13.29
N LYS A 200 -33.06 -9.69 -14.30
CA LYS A 200 -32.55 -9.61 -15.69
C LYS A 200 -32.10 -8.20 -16.11
N GLU A 201 -32.26 -7.21 -15.23
CA GLU A 201 -31.79 -5.84 -15.49
C GLU A 201 -30.25 -5.81 -15.54
N ARG A 202 -29.69 -4.98 -16.42
CA ARG A 202 -28.24 -5.02 -16.74
C ARG A 202 -27.36 -4.74 -15.53
N ASP A 203 -27.72 -3.75 -14.72
CA ASP A 203 -27.00 -3.41 -13.49
C ASP A 203 -26.97 -4.57 -12.49
N PHE A 204 -28.11 -5.24 -12.28
CA PHE A 204 -28.19 -6.40 -11.40
C PHE A 204 -27.45 -7.62 -11.94
N LEU A 205 -27.43 -7.83 -13.27
CA LEU A 205 -26.65 -8.91 -13.89
C LEU A 205 -25.14 -8.69 -13.67
N LEU A 206 -24.66 -7.47 -13.90
CA LEU A 206 -23.25 -7.11 -13.67
C LEU A 206 -22.88 -7.24 -12.18
N LEU A 207 -23.74 -6.75 -11.28
CA LEU A 207 -23.52 -6.88 -9.83
C LEU A 207 -23.51 -8.35 -9.40
N ARG A 208 -24.43 -9.17 -9.91
CA ARG A 208 -24.45 -10.62 -9.63
C ARG A 208 -23.16 -11.28 -10.09
N ASN A 209 -22.70 -11.01 -11.32
CA ASN A 209 -21.45 -11.57 -11.84
C ASN A 209 -20.24 -11.13 -11.00
N ALA A 210 -20.21 -9.87 -10.57
CA ALA A 210 -19.18 -9.37 -9.65
C ALA A 210 -19.16 -10.16 -8.33
N MET A 211 -20.33 -10.40 -7.73
CA MET A 211 -20.44 -11.16 -6.48
C MET A 211 -20.07 -12.64 -6.67
N ILE A 212 -20.39 -13.26 -7.80
CA ILE A 212 -19.98 -14.64 -8.12
C ILE A 212 -18.44 -14.74 -8.17
N LEU A 213 -17.79 -13.83 -8.90
CA LEU A 213 -16.33 -13.82 -9.04
C LEU A 213 -15.63 -13.54 -7.71
N PHE A 214 -16.18 -12.60 -6.92
CA PHE A 214 -15.74 -12.35 -5.55
C PHE A 214 -15.83 -13.60 -4.68
N PHE A 215 -16.99 -14.25 -4.67
CA PHE A 215 -17.23 -15.44 -3.87
C PHE A 215 -16.27 -16.57 -4.24
N ILE A 216 -16.04 -16.82 -5.54
CA ILE A 216 -15.08 -17.82 -6.02
C ILE A 216 -13.67 -17.46 -5.58
N GLY A 217 -13.23 -16.22 -5.79
CA GLY A 217 -11.88 -15.77 -5.47
C GLY A 217 -11.57 -15.83 -3.97
N GLU A 218 -12.50 -15.41 -3.12
CA GLU A 218 -12.30 -15.43 -1.67
C GLU A 218 -12.33 -16.85 -1.09
N ASN A 219 -13.17 -17.74 -1.63
CA ASN A 219 -13.13 -19.14 -1.24
C ASN A 219 -11.85 -19.84 -1.71
N ALA A 220 -11.28 -19.47 -2.86
CA ALA A 220 -9.99 -19.98 -3.30
C ALA A 220 -8.85 -19.59 -2.34
N CYS A 221 -8.85 -18.35 -1.84
CA CYS A 221 -7.91 -17.91 -0.81
C CYS A 221 -8.07 -18.73 0.49
N SER A 222 -9.30 -18.88 0.98
CA SER A 222 -9.58 -19.70 2.18
C SER A 222 -9.14 -21.16 2.01
N ALA A 223 -9.38 -21.74 0.82
CA ALA A 223 -8.93 -23.09 0.49
C ALA A 223 -7.40 -23.20 0.44
N ASN A 224 -6.70 -22.20 -0.12
CA ASN A 224 -5.23 -22.18 -0.16
C ASN A 224 -4.63 -22.18 1.25
N TYR A 225 -5.22 -21.38 2.14
CA TYR A 225 -4.82 -21.30 3.53
C TYR A 225 -5.06 -22.63 4.27
N LEU A 226 -6.27 -23.20 4.19
CA LEU A 226 -6.66 -24.39 4.94
C LEU A 226 -6.04 -25.70 4.41
N LEU A 227 -5.91 -25.84 3.09
CA LEU A 227 -5.52 -27.11 2.47
C LEU A 227 -4.04 -27.17 2.07
N SER A 228 -3.41 -26.01 1.87
CA SER A 228 -2.05 -25.94 1.32
C SER A 228 -1.12 -25.04 2.11
N ALA A 229 -1.55 -24.55 3.28
CA ALA A 229 -0.77 -23.60 4.09
C ALA A 229 -0.22 -22.44 3.25
N ASN A 230 -1.04 -21.93 2.32
CA ASN A 230 -0.71 -20.84 1.40
C ASN A 230 0.39 -21.14 0.35
N SER A 231 0.72 -22.42 0.11
CA SER A 231 1.74 -22.81 -0.88
C SER A 231 1.22 -23.00 -2.31
N SER A 232 -0.09 -23.07 -2.53
CA SER A 232 -0.66 -23.40 -3.84
C SER A 232 -0.76 -22.17 -4.74
N LYS A 233 0.14 -22.09 -5.74
CA LYS A 233 0.12 -21.03 -6.75
C LYS A 233 -1.16 -21.01 -7.59
N SER A 234 -1.78 -22.16 -7.82
CA SER A 234 -3.01 -22.26 -8.62
C SER A 234 -4.20 -21.65 -7.89
N LEU A 235 -4.35 -21.90 -6.59
CA LEU A 235 -5.42 -21.30 -5.79
C LEU A 235 -5.21 -19.79 -5.61
N GLU A 236 -3.95 -19.36 -5.46
CA GLU A 236 -3.60 -17.94 -5.46
C GLU A 236 -3.94 -17.25 -6.79
N PHE A 237 -3.69 -17.92 -7.91
CA PHE A 237 -4.07 -17.41 -9.22
C PHE A 237 -5.60 -17.28 -9.38
N ILE A 238 -6.37 -18.28 -8.93
CA ILE A 238 -7.85 -18.21 -8.94
C ILE A 238 -8.35 -17.08 -8.04
N HIS A 239 -7.74 -16.91 -6.86
CA HIS A 239 -8.03 -15.79 -5.98
C HIS A 239 -7.83 -14.45 -6.71
N GLY A 240 -6.64 -14.25 -7.31
CA GLY A 240 -6.33 -13.04 -8.08
C GLY A 240 -7.31 -12.79 -9.23
N LEU A 241 -7.63 -13.81 -10.03
CA LEU A 241 -8.63 -13.70 -11.11
C LEU A 241 -10.02 -13.33 -10.60
N GLY A 242 -10.45 -13.92 -9.49
CA GLY A 242 -11.74 -13.60 -8.86
C GLY A 242 -11.82 -12.14 -8.43
N MET A 243 -10.75 -11.61 -7.82
CA MET A 243 -10.68 -10.20 -7.40
C MET A 243 -10.68 -9.23 -8.60
N VAL A 244 -9.86 -9.50 -9.62
CA VAL A 244 -9.83 -8.67 -10.83
C VAL A 244 -11.21 -8.65 -11.51
N GLY A 245 -11.80 -9.83 -11.70
CA GLY A 245 -13.13 -9.96 -12.29
C GLY A 245 -14.20 -9.23 -11.48
N MET A 246 -14.21 -9.40 -10.16
CA MET A 246 -15.11 -8.69 -9.25
C MET A 246 -15.04 -7.18 -9.45
N TYR A 247 -13.85 -6.59 -9.41
CA TYR A 247 -13.69 -5.14 -9.51
C TYR A 247 -14.13 -4.59 -10.86
N LEU A 248 -13.85 -5.32 -11.95
CA LEU A 248 -14.29 -4.93 -13.29
C LEU A 248 -15.82 -4.91 -13.39
N PHE A 249 -16.49 -5.99 -13.01
CA PHE A 249 -17.94 -6.08 -13.08
C PHE A 249 -18.65 -5.16 -12.09
N LEU A 250 -18.11 -4.99 -10.87
CA LEU A 250 -18.68 -4.10 -9.87
C LEU A 250 -18.57 -2.63 -10.30
N ALA A 251 -17.40 -2.21 -10.78
CA ALA A 251 -17.20 -0.85 -11.27
C ALA A 251 -18.18 -0.55 -12.41
N TRP A 252 -18.35 -1.49 -13.34
CA TRP A 252 -19.34 -1.37 -14.40
C TRP A 252 -20.76 -1.31 -13.84
N ALA A 253 -21.14 -2.23 -12.97
CA ALA A 253 -22.48 -2.27 -12.36
C ALA A 253 -22.83 -0.92 -11.71
N LEU A 254 -21.89 -0.32 -10.98
CA LEU A 254 -22.06 1.00 -10.38
C LEU A 254 -22.27 2.09 -11.43
N VAL A 255 -21.45 2.12 -12.48
CA VAL A 255 -21.60 3.10 -13.57
C VAL A 255 -22.98 3.00 -14.24
N VAL A 256 -23.42 1.79 -14.58
CA VAL A 256 -24.74 1.55 -15.19
C VAL A 256 -25.87 1.91 -14.22
N PHE A 257 -25.75 1.54 -12.94
CA PHE A 257 -26.72 1.90 -11.92
C PHE A 257 -26.86 3.42 -11.78
N PHE A 258 -25.73 4.13 -11.66
CA PHE A 258 -25.72 5.59 -11.56
C PHE A 258 -26.29 6.23 -12.82
N ASP A 259 -25.99 5.69 -14.00
CA ASP A 259 -26.54 6.18 -15.25
C ASP A 259 -28.05 5.93 -15.34
N GLU A 260 -28.51 4.67 -15.28
CA GLU A 260 -29.92 4.32 -15.54
C GLU A 260 -30.89 4.76 -14.44
N ARG A 261 -30.43 4.93 -13.19
CA ARG A 261 -31.32 5.19 -12.04
C ARG A 261 -31.13 6.56 -11.38
N ILE A 262 -29.95 7.18 -11.46
CA ILE A 262 -29.65 8.40 -10.69
C ILE A 262 -29.46 9.61 -11.60
N PHE A 263 -28.45 9.58 -12.45
CA PHE A 263 -28.03 10.73 -13.25
C PHE A 263 -28.67 10.78 -14.64
N ASN A 264 -29.02 9.63 -15.22
CA ASN A 264 -29.56 9.50 -16.59
C ASN A 264 -28.63 10.12 -17.65
N TYR A 265 -27.31 10.01 -17.51
CA TYR A 265 -26.35 10.62 -18.44
C TYR A 265 -26.55 10.18 -19.90
N SER A 266 -26.84 8.91 -20.16
CA SER A 266 -27.12 8.38 -21.50
C SER A 266 -28.45 8.84 -22.07
N ASN A 267 -29.47 9.03 -21.23
CA ASN A 267 -30.80 9.43 -21.65
C ASN A 267 -31.04 10.93 -21.41
N PHE A 268 -30.84 11.73 -22.46
CA PHE A 268 -31.03 13.18 -22.42
C PHE A 268 -32.49 13.62 -22.18
N GLN A 269 -33.47 12.73 -22.38
CA GLN A 269 -34.89 13.05 -22.12
C GLN A 269 -35.27 12.85 -20.65
N LYS A 270 -34.51 12.05 -19.90
CA LYS A 270 -34.76 11.83 -18.46
C LYS A 270 -34.04 12.85 -17.59
N HIS A 271 -34.78 13.42 -16.66
CA HIS A 271 -34.25 14.31 -15.64
C HIS A 271 -33.31 13.57 -14.68
N CYS A 272 -32.26 14.27 -14.24
CA CYS A 272 -31.37 13.80 -13.19
C CYS A 272 -32.06 13.93 -11.82
N LEU A 273 -31.89 12.96 -10.93
CA LEU A 273 -32.52 12.97 -9.61
C LEU A 273 -32.10 14.19 -8.76
N PHE A 274 -30.89 14.72 -9.01
CA PHE A 274 -30.35 15.91 -8.35
C PHE A 274 -30.77 17.24 -8.97
N GLN A 275 -31.63 17.26 -9.99
CA GLN A 275 -32.03 18.51 -10.66
C GLN A 275 -32.62 19.54 -9.71
N LYS A 276 -33.39 19.11 -8.69
CA LYS A 276 -33.95 20.01 -7.66
C LYS A 276 -32.88 20.72 -6.83
N LEU A 277 -31.68 20.16 -6.70
CA LEU A 277 -30.56 20.79 -5.99
C LEU A 277 -29.80 21.77 -6.88
N CYS A 278 -29.78 21.54 -8.20
CA CYS A 278 -29.01 22.35 -9.15
C CYS A 278 -29.81 23.48 -9.82
N ASN A 279 -31.15 23.45 -9.75
CA ASN A 279 -32.12 24.34 -10.42
C ASN A 279 -32.07 24.35 -11.96
N ARG A 280 -30.88 24.33 -12.58
CA ARG A 280 -30.67 24.25 -14.04
C ARG A 280 -29.84 23.03 -14.40
N CYS A 281 -30.07 22.45 -15.57
CA CYS A 281 -29.42 21.20 -15.99
C CYS A 281 -28.70 21.33 -17.33
N TRP A 282 -27.44 20.90 -17.36
CA TRP A 282 -26.57 20.93 -18.55
C TRP A 282 -27.11 20.11 -19.74
N LYS A 283 -28.09 19.22 -19.51
CA LYS A 283 -28.71 18.41 -20.55
C LYS A 283 -29.69 19.21 -21.41
N HIS A 284 -30.33 20.21 -20.82
CA HIS A 284 -31.42 20.98 -21.44
C HIS A 284 -31.03 22.44 -21.69
N GLU A 285 -30.10 22.96 -20.90
CA GLU A 285 -29.63 24.35 -20.98
C GLU A 285 -28.10 24.36 -21.00
N ASP A 286 -27.51 25.40 -21.59
CA ASP A 286 -26.06 25.59 -21.61
C ASP A 286 -25.55 26.11 -20.25
N VAL A 287 -25.55 25.24 -19.25
CA VAL A 287 -25.09 25.51 -17.89
C VAL A 287 -24.05 24.49 -17.43
N ARG A 288 -23.07 24.91 -16.63
CA ARG A 288 -22.03 24.02 -16.10
C ARG A 288 -22.60 23.10 -15.01
N CYS A 289 -22.58 21.79 -15.23
CA CYS A 289 -22.99 20.79 -14.23
C CYS A 289 -22.04 20.77 -13.02
N GLY A 290 -22.60 20.86 -11.80
CA GLY A 290 -21.83 20.76 -10.55
C GLY A 290 -21.10 19.43 -10.38
N LEU A 291 -21.70 18.31 -10.80
CA LEU A 291 -21.05 17.00 -10.75
C LEU A 291 -19.84 16.93 -11.68
N HIS A 292 -19.95 17.49 -12.89
CA HIS A 292 -18.83 17.60 -13.82
C HIS A 292 -17.72 18.51 -13.25
N ARG A 293 -18.09 19.59 -12.54
CA ARG A 293 -17.11 20.44 -11.85
C ARG A 293 -16.34 19.68 -10.77
N ILE A 294 -17.04 18.90 -9.93
CA ILE A 294 -16.40 18.07 -8.90
C ILE A 294 -15.48 17.04 -9.55
N ALA A 295 -15.95 16.33 -10.58
CA ALA A 295 -15.17 15.33 -11.29
C ALA A 295 -13.89 15.92 -11.93
N ARG A 296 -13.95 17.16 -12.42
CA ARG A 296 -12.78 17.85 -13.00
C ARG A 296 -11.65 18.10 -11.99
N TYR A 297 -11.94 18.19 -10.71
CA TYR A 297 -10.91 18.33 -9.67
C TYR A 297 -10.58 16.98 -9.02
N ALA A 298 -11.59 16.13 -8.81
CA ALA A 298 -11.40 14.84 -8.17
C ALA A 298 -10.59 13.86 -9.03
N VAL A 299 -10.83 13.80 -10.34
CA VAL A 299 -10.16 12.82 -11.21
C VAL A 299 -8.64 13.04 -11.30
N PRO A 300 -8.12 14.27 -11.53
CA PRO A 300 -6.67 14.50 -11.50
C PRO A 300 -6.04 14.21 -10.13
N ALA A 301 -6.74 14.57 -9.04
CA ALA A 301 -6.25 14.29 -7.69
C ALA A 301 -6.15 12.77 -7.45
N LEU A 302 -7.17 12.00 -7.83
CA LEU A 302 -7.16 10.54 -7.74
C LEU A 302 -6.09 9.93 -8.65
N ALA A 303 -5.87 10.47 -9.86
CA ALA A 303 -4.81 10.00 -10.76
C ALA A 303 -3.43 10.23 -10.15
N PHE A 304 -3.21 11.37 -9.49
CA PHE A 304 -1.99 11.65 -8.75
C PHE A 304 -1.79 10.70 -7.57
N PHE A 305 -2.82 10.49 -6.74
CA PHE A 305 -2.75 9.54 -5.63
C PHE A 305 -2.52 8.10 -6.08
N ALA A 306 -3.08 7.71 -7.23
CA ALA A 306 -2.82 6.40 -7.82
C ALA A 306 -1.35 6.17 -8.16
N LEU A 307 -0.54 7.24 -8.35
CA LEU A 307 0.88 7.14 -8.63
C LEU A 307 1.78 7.10 -7.38
N VAL A 308 1.25 7.34 -6.18
CA VAL A 308 2.03 7.29 -4.92
C VAL A 308 2.78 5.97 -4.74
N PRO A 309 2.22 4.78 -5.05
CA PRO A 309 2.94 3.52 -4.93
C PRO A 309 4.21 3.40 -5.78
N LEU A 310 4.41 4.22 -6.83
CA LEU A 310 5.65 4.20 -7.63
C LEU A 310 6.90 4.54 -6.82
N THR A 311 6.72 5.22 -5.68
CA THR A 311 7.82 5.54 -4.75
C THR A 311 8.33 4.33 -3.98
N MET A 312 7.59 3.21 -3.98
CA MET A 312 7.99 2.02 -3.22
C MET A 312 9.11 1.25 -3.95
N PRO A 313 10.15 0.79 -3.22
CA PRO A 313 11.24 0.01 -3.81
C PRO A 313 10.76 -1.39 -4.23
N LEU A 314 11.28 -1.88 -5.36
CA LEU A 314 10.98 -3.21 -5.90
C LEU A 314 11.94 -4.27 -5.35
N ARG A 315 12.07 -4.34 -4.03
CA ARG A 315 12.96 -5.29 -3.38
C ARG A 315 12.12 -6.44 -2.81
N PRO A 316 12.30 -7.68 -3.32
CA PRO A 316 11.68 -8.85 -2.74
C PRO A 316 12.00 -8.95 -1.25
N PHE A 317 11.04 -9.43 -0.47
CA PHE A 317 11.24 -9.66 0.95
C PHE A 317 10.44 -10.86 1.42
N GLU A 318 10.95 -11.46 2.48
CA GLU A 318 10.36 -12.56 3.21
C GLU A 318 10.40 -12.19 4.69
N ILE A 319 9.25 -12.20 5.35
CA ILE A 319 9.13 -11.87 6.77
C ILE A 319 8.23 -12.88 7.46
N ILE A 320 8.54 -13.20 8.71
CA ILE A 320 7.66 -13.97 9.60
C ILE A 320 6.99 -12.99 10.54
N MET A 321 5.66 -13.00 10.59
CA MET A 321 4.89 -12.18 11.53
C MET A 321 4.21 -13.10 12.56
N PRO A 322 4.56 -13.01 13.85
CA PRO A 322 3.86 -13.73 14.91
C PRO A 322 2.51 -13.06 15.21
N VAL A 323 1.43 -13.83 15.13
CA VAL A 323 0.04 -13.43 15.44
C VAL A 323 -0.50 -14.35 16.52
N PHE A 324 -0.66 -13.87 17.75
CA PHE A 324 -1.19 -14.62 18.90
C PHE A 324 -0.67 -16.08 18.98
N SER A 325 0.66 -16.24 18.89
CA SER A 325 1.39 -17.52 18.93
C SER A 325 1.44 -18.34 17.63
N SER A 326 0.88 -17.84 16.53
CA SER A 326 1.00 -18.45 15.19
C SER A 326 1.95 -17.64 14.30
N ASN A 327 2.88 -18.31 13.62
CA ASN A 327 3.79 -17.65 12.68
C ASN A 327 3.16 -17.62 11.28
N VAL A 328 2.95 -16.41 10.75
CA VAL A 328 2.46 -16.22 9.38
C VAL A 328 3.64 -15.81 8.50
N LEU A 329 3.93 -16.62 7.48
CA LEU A 329 4.94 -16.32 6.48
C LEU A 329 4.37 -15.35 5.44
N TRP A 330 5.05 -14.23 5.23
CA TRP A 330 4.74 -13.26 4.20
C TRP A 330 5.87 -13.18 3.18
N LEU A 331 5.57 -13.59 1.95
CA LEU A 331 6.52 -13.63 0.85
C LEU A 331 6.02 -12.75 -0.31
N LYS A 332 6.83 -11.77 -0.71
CA LYS A 332 6.57 -10.93 -1.88
C LYS A 332 7.77 -11.02 -2.81
N ASP A 333 7.54 -11.66 -3.95
CA ASP A 333 8.54 -11.75 -5.02
C ASP A 333 8.58 -10.47 -5.87
N PHE A 334 9.61 -10.37 -6.71
CA PHE A 334 9.80 -9.21 -7.56
C PHE A 334 8.60 -8.93 -8.46
N TRP A 335 8.01 -9.97 -9.05
CA TRP A 335 6.93 -9.83 -10.00
C TRP A 335 5.66 -9.30 -9.35
N ASN A 336 5.28 -9.82 -8.18
CA ASN A 336 4.14 -9.29 -7.45
C ASN A 336 4.34 -7.80 -7.12
N LEU A 337 5.52 -7.43 -6.62
CA LEU A 337 5.84 -6.03 -6.30
C LEU A 337 5.83 -5.14 -7.55
N PHE A 338 6.34 -5.64 -8.68
CA PHE A 338 6.35 -4.92 -9.95
C PHE A 338 4.93 -4.63 -10.46
N PHE A 339 4.05 -5.63 -10.47
CA PHE A 339 2.67 -5.42 -10.89
C PHE A 339 1.90 -4.52 -9.91
N GLU A 340 2.04 -4.77 -8.62
CA GLU A 340 1.33 -4.05 -7.55
C GLU A 340 1.74 -2.58 -7.45
N PHE A 341 3.03 -2.27 -7.56
CA PHE A 341 3.57 -0.92 -7.34
C PHE A 341 3.98 -0.17 -8.61
N ARG A 342 3.93 -0.80 -9.79
CA ARG A 342 4.18 -0.11 -11.08
C ARG A 342 3.00 -0.25 -12.02
N VAL A 343 2.70 -1.47 -12.44
CA VAL A 343 1.78 -1.70 -13.56
C VAL A 343 0.36 -1.23 -13.22
N TYR A 344 -0.23 -1.68 -12.11
CA TYR A 344 -1.61 -1.31 -11.75
C TYR A 344 -1.77 0.18 -11.43
N PRO A 345 -0.88 0.83 -10.65
CA PRO A 345 -0.85 2.28 -10.48
C PRO A 345 -0.83 3.07 -11.78
N ILE A 346 0.07 2.73 -12.71
CA ILE A 346 0.22 3.42 -14.01
C ILE A 346 -1.03 3.23 -14.86
N LEU A 347 -1.54 2.00 -14.94
CA LEU A 347 -2.77 1.71 -15.69
C LEU A 347 -3.97 2.45 -15.10
N GLY A 348 -4.10 2.48 -13.77
CA GLY A 348 -5.15 3.23 -13.07
C GLY A 348 -5.08 4.72 -13.34
N ALA A 349 -3.89 5.33 -13.24
CA ALA A 349 -3.68 6.73 -13.56
C ALA A 349 -3.98 7.04 -15.04
N PHE A 350 -3.55 6.17 -15.96
CA PHE A 350 -3.86 6.30 -17.39
C PHE A 350 -5.37 6.26 -17.65
N CYS A 351 -6.09 5.30 -17.09
CA CYS A 351 -7.54 5.21 -17.21
C CYS A 351 -8.25 6.45 -16.66
N LEU A 352 -7.79 6.98 -15.52
CA LEU A 352 -8.31 8.22 -14.94
C LEU A 352 -8.04 9.44 -15.83
N LEU A 353 -6.87 9.53 -16.46
CA LEU A 353 -6.55 10.58 -17.43
C LEU A 353 -7.43 10.49 -18.68
N VAL A 354 -7.64 9.29 -19.22
CA VAL A 354 -8.58 9.06 -20.33
C VAL A 354 -9.98 9.52 -19.93
N ALA A 355 -10.49 9.12 -18.77
CA ALA A 355 -11.78 9.57 -18.25
C ALA A 355 -11.84 11.10 -18.10
N PHE A 356 -10.76 11.73 -17.61
CA PHE A 356 -10.66 13.19 -17.47
C PHE A 356 -10.75 13.89 -18.84
N THR A 357 -10.05 13.40 -19.86
CA THR A 357 -10.12 13.98 -21.21
C THR A 357 -11.50 13.84 -21.84
N ILE A 358 -12.19 12.72 -21.62
CA ILE A 358 -13.56 12.49 -22.08
C ILE A 358 -14.52 13.50 -21.41
N LEU A 359 -14.41 13.66 -20.09
CA LEU A 359 -15.18 14.64 -19.34
C LEU A 359 -14.91 16.07 -19.84
N GLY A 360 -13.63 16.43 -20.05
CA GLY A 360 -13.22 17.74 -20.55
C GLY A 360 -13.85 18.15 -21.88
N LYS A 361 -14.11 17.18 -22.77
CA LYS A 361 -14.78 17.38 -24.06
C LYS A 361 -16.31 17.56 -23.95
N GLY A 362 -16.87 17.58 -22.75
CA GLY A 362 -18.29 17.87 -22.51
C GLY A 362 -19.23 16.85 -23.16
N LYS A 363 -20.36 17.32 -23.69
CA LYS A 363 -21.43 16.47 -24.24
C LYS A 363 -20.94 15.57 -25.37
N ASP A 364 -20.15 16.12 -26.28
CA ASP A 364 -19.68 15.42 -27.47
C ASP A 364 -18.61 14.37 -27.13
N GLY A 365 -17.76 14.67 -26.14
CA GLY A 365 -16.80 13.71 -25.59
C GLY A 365 -17.48 12.48 -25.03
N PHE A 366 -18.53 12.69 -24.22
CA PHE A 366 -19.31 11.62 -23.62
C PHE A 366 -20.02 10.76 -24.69
N ILE A 367 -20.72 11.38 -25.64
CA ILE A 367 -21.41 10.67 -26.72
C ILE A 367 -20.42 9.82 -27.56
N LYS A 368 -19.23 10.37 -27.87
CA LYS A 368 -18.20 9.62 -28.60
C LYS A 368 -17.65 8.44 -27.79
N SER A 369 -17.44 8.60 -26.49
CA SER A 369 -16.93 7.53 -25.62
C SER A 369 -17.90 6.35 -25.48
N GLN A 370 -19.19 6.55 -25.69
CA GLN A 370 -20.18 5.48 -25.65
C GLN A 370 -20.15 4.55 -26.88
N ARG A 371 -19.63 5.02 -28.02
CA ARG A 371 -19.63 4.24 -29.28
C ARG A 371 -18.72 3.01 -29.27
N PRO A 372 -17.47 3.05 -28.75
CA PRO A 372 -16.59 1.88 -28.77
C PRO A 372 -16.68 0.99 -27.51
N PHE A 373 -17.23 1.46 -26.39
CA PHE A 373 -17.19 0.74 -25.11
C PHE A 373 -18.47 -0.05 -24.78
N PHE A 374 -19.59 0.25 -25.47
CA PHE A 374 -20.91 -0.33 -25.20
C PHE A 374 -21.58 -0.98 -26.43
N LEU A 375 -20.81 -1.26 -27.49
CA LEU A 375 -21.24 -2.07 -28.64
C LEU A 375 -20.79 -3.51 -28.47
#